data_AF-A0A3D0P1Q0-F1
#
_entry.id   AF-A0A3D0P1Q0-F1
#
_cell.length_a   1.000
_cell.length_b   1.000
_cell.length_c   1.000
_cell.angle_alpha   90.00
_cell.angle_beta   90.00
_cell.angle_gamma   90.00
#
_symmetry.space_group_name_H-M   'P 1'
#
loop_
_entity.id
_entity.type
_entity.pdbx_description
1 polymer ?
#
loop_
_entity_poly.entity_id
_entity_poly.type
_entity_poly.pdbx_seq_one_letter_code
_entity_poly.pdbx_strand_id
1 'polypeptide(L)' 'SHKVQTEILRNELGFKGLIVSDAMSMSGLTLYFTQEEAGVRAFLAGTDILEKPEDVDAMVRGLKAAVASGR' A
#
# COMPACT_ATOMS: atom_id res chain seq x y z
N SER A 1 2.17 -5.92 3.66
CA SER A 1 1.88 -7.23 4.32
C SER A 1 1.04 -6.97 5.56
N HIS A 2 -0.19 -7.49 5.63
CA HIS A 2 -1.09 -7.24 6.77
C HIS A 2 -0.51 -7.72 8.10
N LYS A 3 0.11 -8.90 8.10
CA LYS A 3 0.76 -9.47 9.30
C LYS A 3 1.84 -8.54 9.87
N VAL A 4 2.63 -7.89 9.02
CA VAL A 4 3.72 -7.03 9.48
C VAL A 4 3.23 -5.65 9.88
N GLN A 5 2.41 -5.01 9.05
CA GLN A 5 2.01 -3.62 9.24
C GLN A 5 0.86 -3.47 10.25
N THR A 6 -0.14 -4.35 10.21
CA THR A 6 -1.29 -4.27 11.12
C THR A 6 -1.05 -5.09 12.38
N GLU A 7 -0.84 -6.39 12.25
CA GLU A 7 -0.79 -7.28 13.43
C GLU A 7 0.43 -6.94 14.30
N ILE A 8 1.63 -6.87 13.71
CA ILE A 8 2.84 -6.57 14.49
C ILE A 8 2.95 -5.07 14.79
N LEU A 9 3.06 -4.22 13.76
CA LEU A 9 3.42 -2.81 13.98
C LEU A 9 2.30 -2.01 14.67
N ARG A 10 1.04 -2.14 14.25
CA ARG A 10 -0.07 -1.41 14.88
C ARG A 10 -0.55 -2.05 16.18
N ASN A 11 -0.74 -3.36 16.20
CA ASN A 11 -1.39 -4.02 17.34
C ASN A 11 -0.37 -4.42 18.42
N GLU A 12 0.66 -5.20 18.09
CA GLU A 12 1.64 -5.67 19.08
C GLU A 12 2.58 -4.56 19.57
N LEU A 13 3.18 -3.79 18.65
CA LEU A 13 4.11 -2.71 18.97
C LEU A 13 3.41 -1.39 19.33
N GLY A 14 2.09 -1.31 19.10
CA GLY A 14 1.28 -0.16 19.49
C GLY A 14 1.61 1.14 18.76
N PHE A 15 2.27 1.10 17.58
CA PHE A 15 2.63 2.30 16.84
C PHE A 15 1.37 3.10 16.44
N LYS A 16 1.35 4.41 16.73
CA LYS A 16 0.21 5.32 16.45
C LYS A 16 0.51 6.43 15.44
N GLY A 17 1.72 6.49 14.89
CA GLY A 17 2.12 7.47 13.88
C GLY A 17 1.59 7.15 12.48
N LEU A 18 2.25 7.64 11.43
CA LEU A 18 1.95 7.31 10.03
C LEU A 18 2.87 6.18 9.54
N ILE A 19 2.31 5.20 8.84
CA ILE A 19 3.05 4.14 8.14
C ILE A 19 3.28 4.60 6.70
N VAL A 20 4.54 4.85 6.36
CA VAL A 20 4.96 5.29 5.02
C VAL A 20 5.63 4.11 4.32
N SER A 21 5.27 3.84 3.06
CA SER A 21 6.01 2.87 2.25
C SER A 21 7.38 3.42 1.88
N ASP A 22 8.29 2.54 1.49
CA ASP A 22 9.39 2.96 0.61
C ASP A 22 8.87 3.20 -0.81
N ALA A 23 9.74 3.61 -1.72
CA ALA A 23 9.41 3.94 -3.10
C ALA A 23 8.65 2.82 -3.83
N MET A 24 7.40 3.11 -4.18
CA MET A 24 6.48 2.21 -4.88
C MET A 24 6.91 1.94 -6.34
N SER A 25 7.90 2.67 -6.85
CA SER A 25 8.52 2.39 -8.15
C SER A 25 9.71 1.41 -8.07
N MET A 26 10.09 0.90 -6.88
CA MET A 26 11.25 0.02 -6.76
C MET A 26 10.99 -1.33 -7.41
N SER A 27 12.01 -1.88 -8.08
CA SER A 27 11.95 -3.16 -8.78
C SER A 27 11.57 -4.34 -7.87
N GLY A 28 11.93 -4.30 -6.59
CA GLY A 28 11.49 -5.30 -5.61
C GLY A 28 9.96 -5.42 -5.48
N LEU A 29 9.21 -4.38 -5.85
CA LEU A 29 7.74 -4.37 -5.89
C LEU A 29 7.21 -4.54 -7.32
N THR A 30 7.75 -3.77 -8.27
CA THR A 30 7.21 -3.69 -9.65
C THR A 30 7.44 -4.95 -10.47
N LEU A 31 8.35 -5.83 -10.05
CA LEU A 31 8.50 -7.18 -10.62
C LEU A 31 7.28 -8.08 -10.37
N TYR A 32 6.46 -7.78 -9.35
CA TYR A 32 5.38 -8.66 -8.91
C TYR A 32 3.99 -8.06 -9.07
N PHE A 33 3.86 -6.73 -9.03
CA PHE A 33 2.57 -6.06 -9.03
C PHE A 33 2.55 -4.83 -9.95
N THR A 34 1.40 -4.59 -10.58
CA THR A 34 1.14 -3.31 -11.26
C THR A 34 0.94 -2.20 -10.23
N GLN A 35 1.04 -0.94 -10.65
CA GLN A 35 0.84 0.21 -9.75
C GLN A 35 -0.59 0.26 -9.20
N GLU A 36 -1.61 -0.14 -9.98
CA GLU A 36 -3.00 -0.28 -9.52
C GLU A 36 -3.08 -1.23 -8.32
N GLU A 37 -2.48 -2.41 -8.44
CA GLU A 37 -2.62 -3.49 -7.46
C GLU A 37 -1.69 -3.28 -6.25
N ALA A 38 -0.49 -2.75 -6.48
CA ALA A 38 0.48 -2.46 -5.45
C ALA A 38 -0.07 -1.44 -4.44
N GLY A 39 -0.68 -0.35 -4.92
CA GLY A 39 -1.27 0.67 -4.07
C GLY A 39 -2.41 0.12 -3.20
N VAL A 40 -3.32 -0.66 -3.79
CA VAL A 40 -4.43 -1.29 -3.05
C VAL A 40 -3.91 -2.25 -1.99
N ARG A 41 -2.94 -3.10 -2.32
CA ARG A 41 -2.36 -4.06 -1.36
C ARG A 41 -1.64 -3.38 -0.19
N ALA A 42 -0.90 -2.31 -0.47
CA ALA A 42 -0.21 -1.54 0.56
C ALA A 42 -1.22 -0.86 1.50
N PHE A 43 -2.24 -0.21 0.93
CA PHE A 43 -3.32 0.41 1.69
C PHE A 43 -4.05 -0.60 2.59
N LEU A 44 -4.51 -1.73 2.02
CA LEU A 44 -5.20 -2.78 2.79
C LEU A 44 -4.32 -3.45 3.85
N ALA A 45 -2.99 -3.43 3.65
CA ALA A 45 -2.07 -3.95 4.64
C ALA A 45 -1.87 -3.02 5.85
N GLY A 46 -2.26 -1.74 5.74
CA GLY A 46 -2.12 -0.74 6.81
C GLY A 46 -1.16 0.42 6.48
N THR A 47 -0.66 0.54 5.25
CA THR A 47 0.14 1.70 4.83
C THR A 47 -0.74 2.94 4.67
N ASP A 48 -0.32 4.06 5.29
CA ASP A 48 -1.01 5.35 5.25
C ASP A 48 -0.53 6.24 4.08
N ILE A 49 0.77 6.21 3.75
CA ILE A 49 1.37 7.00 2.68
C ILE A 49 2.11 6.10 1.70
N LEU A 50 1.75 6.21 0.42
CA LEU A 50 2.37 5.52 -0.71
C LEU A 50 3.44 6.42 -1.34
N GLU A 51 4.70 6.17 -1.02
CA GLU A 51 5.83 6.99 -1.43
C GLU A 51 6.25 6.68 -2.88
N LYS A 52 6.50 7.74 -3.67
CA LYS A 52 7.01 7.69 -5.05
C LYS A 52 6.43 6.58 -5.95
N PRO A 53 5.11 6.61 -6.25
CA PRO A 53 4.53 5.77 -7.30
C PRO A 53 5.24 5.98 -8.65
N GLU A 54 5.36 4.92 -9.43
CA GLU A 54 5.87 5.03 -10.81
C GLU A 54 4.84 5.68 -11.74
N ASP A 55 3.57 5.32 -11.57
CA ASP A 55 2.42 5.89 -12.25
C ASP A 55 1.34 6.22 -11.20
N VAL A 56 1.21 7.50 -10.89
CA VAL A 56 0.26 8.01 -9.89
C VAL A 56 -1.18 7.81 -10.36
N ASP A 57 -1.46 8.01 -11.64
CA ASP A 57 -2.83 7.91 -12.17
C ASP A 57 -3.30 6.45 -12.16
N ALA A 58 -2.43 5.50 -12.51
CA ALA A 58 -2.67 4.07 -12.35
C ALA A 58 -3.01 3.71 -10.90
N MET A 59 -2.18 4.13 -9.96
CA MET A 59 -2.39 3.84 -8.55
C MET A 59 -3.73 4.39 -8.04
N VAL A 60 -4.07 5.64 -8.39
CA VAL A 60 -5.36 6.27 -8.03
C VAL A 60 -6.54 5.55 -8.67
N ARG A 61 -6.43 5.12 -9.94
CA ARG A 61 -7.48 4.30 -10.60
C ARG A 61 -7.69 2.99 -9.86
N GLY A 62 -6.61 2.29 -9.50
CA GLY A 62 -6.66 1.04 -8.74
C GLY A 62 -7.37 1.20 -7.39
N LEU A 63 -7.00 2.23 -6.63
CA LEU A 63 -7.64 2.54 -5.33
C LEU A 63 -9.14 2.87 -5.50
N LYS A 64 -9.50 3.70 -6.48
CA LYS A 64 -10.92 4.02 -6.76
C LYS A 64 -11.72 2.77 -7.12
N ALA A 65 -11.16 1.88 -7.95
CA ALA A 65 -11.80 0.64 -8.33
C ALA A 65 -11.97 -0.32 -7.14
N ALA A 66 -10.97 -0.41 -6.25
CA ALA A 66 -11.07 -1.20 -5.02
C ALA A 66 -12.21 -0.69 -4.12
N VAL A 67 -12.25 0.62 -3.86
CA VAL A 67 -13.34 1.24 -3.09
C VAL A 67 -14.71 0.98 -3.72
N ALA A 68 -14.84 1.15 -5.05
CA ALA A 68 -16.11 0.94 -5.75
C ALA A 68 -16.59 -0.53 -5.71
N SER A 69 -15.65 -1.48 -5.63
CA SER A 69 -15.95 -2.92 -5.55
C SER A 69 -16.11 -3.45 -4.13
N GLY A 70 -15.91 -2.62 -3.11
CA GLY A 70 -15.95 -3.02 -1.71
C GLY A 70 -14.74 -3.83 -1.26
N ARG A 71 -13.62 -3.72 -1.99
CA ARG A 71 -12.34 -4.32 -1.65
C ARG A 71 -11.51 -3.41 -0.76
#